data_AF-A0A842NQG8-F1
#
_entry.id   AF-A0A842NQG8-F1
#
_cell.length_a   1.000
_cell.length_b   1.000
_cell.length_c   1.000
_cell.angle_alpha   90.00
_cell.angle_beta   90.00
_cell.angle_gamma   90.00
#
_symmetry.space_group_name_H-M   'P 1'
#
loop_
_entity.id
_entity.type
_entity.pdbx_description
1 polymer ?
#
loop_
_entity_poly.entity_id
_entity_poly.type
_entity_poly.pdbx_seq_one_letter_code
_entity_poly.pdbx_strand_id
1 'polypeptide(L)'
;MYEIDKHGDLIERSYSSFIRSRLDGYEKIWSCYIGNDGHARMPSIPHLDPKSQNKRQAFSQMHYTILESLLCMRIIAESSDYEHIIDESGNFDLNLYISVINNYIAFHSHAGRIRDLIIKIGDLYRLPDLADHLNDLYRKRCTVLHNSKAPIEFVAGAIAILLPGGITENETEWHKDKLWSDASNTSLEFINVYLETAFNGIVTTVNNCLNRLYSTVITKIIRSKCIDLEPVVDGYSTDTLSTSGVSSSSVG
;
A
#
# COMPACT_ATOMS: atom_id res chain seq x y z
N MET A 1 -10.38 -21.39 6.23
CA MET A 1 -9.60 -20.35 5.52
C MET A 1 -10.39 -19.05 5.54
N TYR A 2 -9.76 -17.93 5.88
CA TYR A 2 -10.47 -16.65 6.03
C TYR A 2 -10.71 -15.99 4.67
N GLU A 3 -11.89 -15.40 4.51
CA GLU A 3 -12.28 -14.56 3.36
C GLU A 3 -12.12 -13.08 3.72
N ILE A 4 -11.40 -12.30 2.90
CA ILE A 4 -10.99 -10.92 3.24
C ILE A 4 -12.16 -9.94 3.30
N ASP A 5 -13.18 -10.14 2.47
CA ASP A 5 -14.41 -9.34 2.44
C ASP A 5 -15.32 -9.59 3.64
N LYS A 6 -15.19 -10.76 4.29
CA LYS A 6 -15.97 -11.12 5.48
C LYS A 6 -15.21 -10.86 6.78
N HIS A 7 -13.96 -11.31 6.87
CA HIS A 7 -13.21 -11.34 8.13
C HIS A 7 -12.12 -10.28 8.22
N GLY A 8 -11.78 -9.61 7.11
CA GLY A 8 -10.83 -8.50 7.10
C GLY A 8 -11.29 -7.33 7.96
N ASP A 9 -10.37 -6.43 8.29
CA ASP A 9 -10.73 -5.18 8.95
C ASP A 9 -11.51 -4.21 8.02
N LEU A 10 -11.85 -3.01 8.51
CA LEU A 10 -12.59 -2.03 7.73
C LEU A 10 -11.89 -1.65 6.41
N ILE A 11 -10.57 -1.53 6.43
CA ILE A 11 -9.78 -1.17 5.23
C ILE A 11 -9.79 -2.34 4.27
N GLU A 12 -9.47 -3.54 4.75
CA GLU A 12 -9.42 -4.76 3.93
C GLU A 12 -10.75 -5.09 3.27
N ARG A 13 -11.87 -4.96 4.00
CA ARG A 13 -13.21 -5.18 3.44
C ARG A 13 -13.55 -4.13 2.38
N SER A 14 -13.28 -2.86 2.66
CA SER A 14 -13.57 -1.75 1.74
C SER A 14 -12.79 -1.85 0.44
N TYR A 15 -11.58 -2.41 0.49
CA TYR A 15 -10.70 -2.57 -0.68
C TYR A 15 -10.60 -4.03 -1.17
N SER A 16 -11.47 -4.92 -0.71
CA SER A 16 -11.42 -6.36 -1.01
C SER A 16 -11.36 -6.67 -2.51
N SER A 17 -12.14 -5.98 -3.34
CA SER A 17 -12.12 -6.13 -4.81
C SER A 17 -10.75 -5.77 -5.41
N PHE A 18 -10.15 -4.67 -4.96
CA PHE A 18 -8.82 -4.27 -5.39
C PHE A 18 -7.76 -5.28 -4.94
N ILE A 19 -7.81 -5.70 -3.67
CA ILE A 19 -6.86 -6.67 -3.11
C ILE A 19 -6.92 -7.97 -3.91
N ARG A 20 -8.12 -8.50 -4.13
CA ARG A 20 -8.34 -9.75 -4.87
C ARG A 20 -7.87 -9.71 -6.32
N SER A 21 -8.06 -8.58 -6.99
CA SER A 21 -7.75 -8.44 -8.43
C SER A 21 -6.30 -8.02 -8.71
N ARG A 22 -5.65 -7.30 -7.79
CA ARG A 22 -4.33 -6.68 -8.03
C ARG A 22 -3.25 -7.10 -7.03
N LEU A 23 -3.64 -7.66 -5.89
CA LEU A 23 -2.76 -8.06 -4.78
C LEU A 23 -3.11 -9.49 -4.31
N ASP A 24 -3.29 -10.43 -5.23
CA ASP A 24 -3.65 -11.82 -4.90
C ASP A 24 -2.62 -12.49 -3.96
N GLY A 25 -1.35 -12.10 -4.04
CA GLY A 25 -0.30 -12.54 -3.11
C GLY A 25 -0.56 -12.08 -1.67
N TYR A 26 -1.10 -10.87 -1.49
CA TYR A 26 -1.55 -10.37 -0.19
C TYR A 26 -2.67 -11.25 0.35
N GLU A 27 -3.74 -11.45 -0.43
CA GLU A 27 -4.92 -12.23 0.00
C GLU A 27 -4.55 -13.69 0.31
N LYS A 28 -3.70 -14.31 -0.51
CA LYS A 28 -3.21 -15.68 -0.26
C LYS A 28 -2.50 -15.79 1.08
N ILE A 29 -1.51 -14.94 1.35
CA ILE A 29 -0.78 -15.00 2.61
C ILE A 29 -1.71 -14.66 3.78
N TRP A 30 -2.53 -13.63 3.61
CA TRP A 30 -3.46 -13.20 4.64
C TRP A 30 -4.41 -14.34 5.03
N SER A 31 -5.09 -14.96 4.07
CA SER A 31 -6.14 -15.95 4.31
C SER A 31 -5.67 -17.24 5.01
N CYS A 32 -4.40 -17.61 4.85
CA CYS A 32 -3.86 -18.89 5.34
C CYS A 32 -2.78 -18.76 6.42
N TYR A 33 -2.21 -17.56 6.64
CA TYR A 33 -1.10 -17.38 7.56
C TYR A 33 -1.29 -16.21 8.52
N ILE A 34 -1.95 -15.13 8.13
CA ILE A 34 -2.24 -14.01 9.04
C ILE A 34 -3.66 -14.17 9.59
N GLY A 35 -4.66 -13.94 8.76
CA GLY A 35 -6.07 -13.95 9.11
C GLY A 35 -6.44 -12.79 10.03
N ASN A 36 -7.74 -12.64 10.22
CA ASN A 36 -8.33 -11.74 11.19
C ASN A 36 -9.60 -12.42 11.71
N ASP A 37 -9.83 -12.38 13.01
CA ASP A 37 -11.01 -12.96 13.65
C ASP A 37 -12.24 -12.03 13.61
N GLY A 38 -12.23 -10.99 12.76
CA GLY A 38 -13.27 -9.97 12.69
C GLY A 38 -13.10 -8.84 13.71
N HIS A 39 -12.19 -8.98 14.69
CA HIS A 39 -11.92 -7.99 15.74
C HIS A 39 -10.52 -7.37 15.65
N ALA A 40 -9.91 -7.39 14.45
CA ALA A 40 -8.54 -6.94 14.21
C ALA A 40 -7.50 -7.72 15.03
N ARG A 41 -7.81 -8.96 15.41
CA ARG A 41 -6.87 -9.85 16.10
C ARG A 41 -6.47 -10.99 15.20
N MET A 42 -5.19 -11.31 15.28
CA MET A 42 -4.62 -12.41 14.54
C MET A 42 -4.99 -13.73 15.24
N PRO A 43 -5.65 -14.68 14.54
CA PRO A 43 -6.08 -15.94 15.14
C PRO A 43 -4.89 -16.74 15.66
N SER A 44 -5.08 -17.42 16.80
CA SER A 44 -4.07 -18.31 17.38
C SER A 44 -3.85 -19.52 16.48
N ILE A 45 -2.59 -19.92 16.29
CA ILE A 45 -2.23 -21.14 15.56
C ILE A 45 -1.77 -22.17 16.60
N PRO A 46 -2.50 -23.29 16.77
CA PRO A 46 -2.10 -24.36 17.68
C PRO A 46 -0.66 -24.81 17.41
N HIS A 47 0.10 -25.07 18.48
CA HIS A 47 1.48 -25.61 18.41
C HIS A 47 2.54 -24.70 17.76
N LEU A 48 2.24 -23.43 17.51
CA LEU A 48 3.25 -22.47 17.09
C LEU A 48 4.10 -22.07 18.30
N ASP A 49 5.42 -22.29 18.23
CA ASP A 49 6.33 -21.90 19.31
C ASP A 49 6.38 -20.37 19.48
N PRO A 50 6.70 -19.84 20.68
CA PRO A 50 6.65 -18.40 20.93
C PRO A 50 7.51 -17.57 19.97
N LYS A 51 8.66 -18.10 19.54
CA LYS A 51 9.54 -17.41 18.59
C LYS A 51 8.87 -17.30 17.21
N SER A 52 8.24 -18.38 16.75
CA SER A 52 7.47 -18.38 15.50
C SER A 52 6.23 -17.49 15.57
N GLN A 53 5.55 -17.41 16.71
CA GLN A 53 4.42 -16.50 16.92
C GLN A 53 4.84 -15.02 16.86
N ASN A 54 5.93 -14.65 17.54
CA ASN A 54 6.49 -13.29 17.47
C ASN A 54 6.91 -12.92 16.05
N LYS A 55 7.52 -13.87 15.34
CA LYS A 55 7.89 -13.70 13.93
C LYS A 55 6.67 -13.44 13.05
N ARG A 56 5.60 -14.23 13.23
CA ARG A 56 4.33 -14.07 12.51
C ARG A 56 3.67 -12.71 12.79
N GLN A 57 3.70 -12.26 14.04
CA GLN A 57 3.16 -10.95 14.42
C GLN A 57 3.96 -9.79 13.81
N ALA A 58 5.29 -9.86 13.84
CA ALA A 58 6.14 -8.86 13.18
C ALA A 58 5.87 -8.84 11.67
N PHE A 59 5.73 -10.01 11.05
CA PHE A 59 5.37 -10.12 9.65
C PHE A 59 4.00 -9.51 9.34
N SER A 60 2.96 -9.81 10.13
CA SER A 60 1.62 -9.28 9.88
C SER A 60 1.59 -7.76 9.94
N GLN A 61 2.25 -7.14 10.92
CA GLN A 61 2.35 -5.67 11.02
C GLN A 61 2.97 -5.05 9.76
N MET A 62 4.05 -5.65 9.24
CA MET A 62 4.68 -5.18 8.00
C MET A 62 3.77 -5.39 6.79
N HIS A 63 3.09 -6.53 6.72
CA HIS A 63 2.15 -6.88 5.64
C HIS A 63 0.99 -5.89 5.56
N TYR A 64 0.32 -5.60 6.67
CA TYR A 64 -0.75 -4.59 6.76
C TYR A 64 -0.24 -3.19 6.38
N THR A 65 0.94 -2.82 6.88
CA THR A 65 1.53 -1.51 6.58
C THR A 65 1.82 -1.32 5.09
N ILE A 66 2.21 -2.39 4.39
CA ILE A 66 2.41 -2.36 2.94
C ILE A 66 1.09 -2.08 2.22
N LEU A 67 -0.01 -2.77 2.61
CA LEU A 67 -1.33 -2.50 2.04
C LEU A 67 -1.75 -1.06 2.27
N GLU A 68 -1.67 -0.57 3.51
CA GLU A 68 -2.02 0.82 3.84
C GLU A 68 -1.24 1.82 2.97
N SER A 69 0.08 1.61 2.82
CA SER A 69 0.92 2.47 1.98
C SER A 69 0.50 2.43 0.51
N LEU A 70 0.16 1.26 -0.03
CA LEU A 70 -0.36 1.14 -1.40
C LEU A 70 -1.70 1.88 -1.56
N LEU A 71 -2.59 1.81 -0.58
CA LEU A 71 -3.87 2.51 -0.64
C LEU A 71 -3.69 4.03 -0.56
N CYS A 72 -2.78 4.54 0.28
CA CYS A 72 -2.42 5.96 0.27
C CYS A 72 -1.89 6.39 -1.10
N MET A 73 -0.99 5.60 -1.70
CA MET A 73 -0.45 5.88 -3.04
C MET A 73 -1.54 5.86 -4.11
N ARG A 74 -2.51 4.96 -4.00
CA ARG A 74 -3.65 4.89 -4.91
C ARG A 74 -4.49 6.15 -4.85
N ILE A 75 -4.89 6.58 -3.66
CA ILE A 75 -5.69 7.80 -3.44
C ILE A 75 -4.95 9.01 -4.01
N ILE A 76 -3.63 9.08 -3.80
CA ILE A 76 -2.79 10.12 -4.39
C ILE A 76 -2.83 10.05 -5.92
N ALA A 77 -2.55 8.89 -6.52
CA ALA A 77 -2.48 8.74 -7.98
C ALA A 77 -3.83 9.00 -8.68
N GLU A 78 -4.95 8.69 -8.04
CA GLU A 78 -6.31 8.87 -8.56
C GLU A 78 -6.89 10.28 -8.29
N SER A 79 -6.14 11.19 -7.65
CA SER A 79 -6.62 12.55 -7.38
C SER A 79 -6.81 13.35 -8.68
N SER A 80 -7.90 14.12 -8.77
CA SER A 80 -8.17 15.05 -9.87
C SER A 80 -7.48 16.41 -9.72
N ASP A 81 -6.84 16.66 -8.56
CA ASP A 81 -6.25 17.95 -8.20
C ASP A 81 -5.10 18.41 -9.13
N TYR A 82 -4.60 17.50 -9.96
CA TYR A 82 -3.45 17.74 -10.86
C TYR A 82 -3.79 18.53 -12.13
N GLU A 83 -5.08 18.61 -12.49
CA GLU A 83 -5.53 19.06 -13.81
C GLU A 83 -5.87 20.55 -13.88
N HIS A 84 -6.09 21.21 -12.74
CA HIS A 84 -6.70 22.55 -12.67
C HIS A 84 -5.97 23.51 -11.72
N ILE A 85 -4.65 23.53 -11.76
CA ILE A 85 -3.87 24.43 -10.90
C ILE A 85 -3.92 25.88 -11.38
N ILE A 86 -4.01 26.05 -12.69
CA ILE A 86 -4.30 27.34 -13.31
C ILE A 86 -5.67 27.25 -13.97
N ASP A 87 -6.58 28.13 -13.58
CA ASP A 87 -7.94 28.16 -14.13
C ASP A 87 -7.99 28.74 -15.56
N GLU A 88 -9.16 28.69 -16.20
CA GLU A 88 -9.38 29.23 -17.56
C GLU A 88 -9.11 30.74 -17.67
N SER A 89 -9.14 31.46 -16.55
CA SER A 89 -8.83 32.89 -16.46
C SER A 89 -7.35 33.17 -16.22
N GLY A 90 -6.51 32.13 -16.10
CA GLY A 90 -5.08 32.24 -15.84
C GLY A 90 -4.71 32.43 -14.37
N ASN A 91 -5.65 32.26 -13.43
CA ASN A 91 -5.37 32.41 -12.00
C ASN A 91 -4.73 31.13 -11.45
N PHE A 92 -3.61 31.31 -10.73
CA PHE A 92 -2.89 30.22 -10.09
C PHE A 92 -3.40 29.97 -8.66
N ASP A 93 -3.81 28.73 -8.38
CA ASP A 93 -4.15 28.29 -7.03
C ASP A 93 -2.92 27.76 -6.28
N LEU A 94 -2.36 28.61 -5.42
CA LEU A 94 -1.20 28.27 -4.59
C LEU A 94 -1.49 27.12 -3.61
N ASN A 95 -2.70 27.05 -3.04
CA ASN A 95 -3.01 26.01 -2.05
C ASN A 95 -3.10 24.64 -2.72
N LEU A 96 -3.76 24.58 -3.88
CA LEU A 96 -3.84 23.38 -4.69
C LEU A 96 -2.46 22.93 -5.15
N TYR A 97 -1.63 23.87 -5.62
CA TYR A 97 -0.24 23.60 -5.96
C TYR A 97 0.54 22.97 -4.82
N ILE A 98 0.53 23.57 -3.62
CA ILE A 98 1.25 23.03 -2.46
C ILE A 98 0.71 21.65 -2.05
N SER A 99 -0.60 21.44 -2.11
CA SER A 99 -1.22 20.15 -1.86
C SER A 99 -0.70 19.07 -2.82
N VAL A 100 -0.68 19.38 -4.12
CA VAL A 100 -0.17 18.47 -5.16
C VAL A 100 1.30 18.13 -4.94
N ILE A 101 2.15 19.11 -4.60
CA ILE A 101 3.57 18.84 -4.30
C ILE A 101 3.71 17.95 -3.06
N ASN A 102 2.92 18.20 -2.01
CA ASN A 102 2.93 17.36 -0.82
C ASN A 102 2.51 15.92 -1.15
N ASN A 103 1.48 15.74 -1.97
CA ASN A 103 1.02 14.43 -2.44
C ASN A 103 2.10 13.70 -3.25
N TYR A 104 2.79 14.40 -4.14
CA TYR A 104 3.91 13.86 -4.91
C TYR A 104 5.06 13.36 -4.01
N ILE A 105 5.43 14.14 -2.99
CA ILE A 105 6.44 13.78 -1.98
C ILE A 105 5.96 12.59 -1.13
N ALA A 106 4.69 12.60 -0.70
CA ALA A 106 4.10 11.55 0.10
C ALA A 106 4.07 10.21 -0.67
N PHE A 107 3.72 10.24 -1.95
CA PHE A 107 3.74 9.06 -2.82
C PHE A 107 5.12 8.38 -2.83
N HIS A 108 6.17 9.15 -3.07
CA HIS A 108 7.55 8.64 -3.06
C HIS A 108 8.01 8.20 -1.66
N SER A 109 7.47 8.81 -0.61
CA SER A 109 7.72 8.39 0.78
C SER A 109 7.10 7.01 1.07
N HIS A 110 5.86 6.75 0.63
CA HIS A 110 5.21 5.45 0.73
C HIS A 110 5.93 4.37 -0.09
N ALA A 111 6.38 4.69 -1.31
CA ALA A 111 7.23 3.80 -2.12
C ALA A 111 8.48 3.33 -1.35
N GLY A 112 9.16 4.25 -0.67
CA GLY A 112 10.32 3.94 0.17
C GLY A 112 9.96 3.05 1.35
N ARG A 113 8.88 3.38 2.07
CA ARG A 113 8.39 2.59 3.22
C ARG A 113 8.08 1.15 2.81
N ILE A 114 7.40 0.95 1.67
CA ILE A 114 7.09 -0.38 1.13
C ILE A 114 8.37 -1.18 0.89
N ARG A 115 9.35 -0.60 0.17
CA ARG A 115 10.62 -1.27 -0.14
C ARG A 115 11.37 -1.68 1.13
N ASP A 116 11.47 -0.79 2.11
CA ASP A 116 12.16 -1.09 3.37
C ASP A 116 11.45 -2.17 4.19
N LEU A 117 10.12 -2.25 4.13
CA LEU A 117 9.35 -3.33 4.77
C LEU A 117 9.53 -4.66 4.04
N ILE A 118 9.59 -4.67 2.70
CA ILE A 118 9.87 -5.89 1.93
C ILE A 118 11.29 -6.41 2.23
N ILE A 119 12.28 -5.54 2.43
CA ILE A 119 13.63 -5.94 2.89
C ILE A 119 13.55 -6.60 4.26
N LYS A 120 12.89 -5.96 5.22
CA LYS A 120 12.73 -6.52 6.58
C LYS A 120 12.02 -7.87 6.57
N ILE A 121 11.01 -8.05 5.71
CA ILE A 121 10.35 -9.33 5.48
C ILE A 121 11.33 -10.34 4.87
N GLY A 122 12.11 -9.93 3.89
CA GLY A 122 13.17 -10.72 3.28
C GLY A 122 14.16 -11.24 4.33
N ASP A 123 14.71 -10.37 5.16
CA ASP A 123 15.62 -10.71 6.26
C ASP A 123 14.96 -11.67 7.26
N LEU A 124 13.70 -11.39 7.63
CA LEU A 124 12.92 -12.22 8.54
C LEU A 124 12.83 -13.66 8.04
N TYR A 125 12.72 -13.88 6.73
CA TYR A 125 12.56 -15.20 6.10
C TYR A 125 13.76 -15.70 5.30
N ARG A 126 14.92 -15.02 5.38
CA ARG A 126 16.16 -15.35 4.63
C ARG A 126 15.98 -15.34 3.11
N LEU A 127 15.30 -14.31 2.60
CA LEU A 127 15.15 -13.98 1.19
C LEU A 127 15.75 -12.58 0.94
N PRO A 128 17.09 -12.43 0.92
CA PRO A 128 17.75 -11.12 0.92
C PRO A 128 17.48 -10.30 -0.35
N ASP A 129 17.15 -10.97 -1.45
CA ASP A 129 16.88 -10.41 -2.78
C ASP A 129 15.38 -10.17 -3.03
N LEU A 130 14.53 -10.27 -1.99
CA LEU A 130 13.08 -10.14 -2.14
C LEU A 130 12.66 -8.76 -2.67
N ALA A 131 13.44 -7.72 -2.35
CA ALA A 131 13.14 -6.33 -2.69
C ALA A 131 13.86 -5.82 -3.95
N ASP A 132 14.64 -6.65 -4.66
CA ASP A 132 15.56 -6.17 -5.70
C ASP A 132 14.85 -5.41 -6.83
N HIS A 133 13.66 -5.87 -7.20
CA HIS A 133 12.83 -5.23 -8.22
C HIS A 133 12.26 -3.86 -7.80
N LEU A 134 12.36 -3.49 -6.52
CA LEU A 134 11.96 -2.17 -6.01
C LEU A 134 13.13 -1.17 -5.97
N ASN A 135 14.35 -1.58 -6.30
CA ASN A 135 15.52 -0.69 -6.19
C ASN A 135 15.47 0.48 -7.19
N ASP A 136 14.92 0.28 -8.41
CA ASP A 136 14.79 1.38 -9.39
C ASP A 136 13.87 2.48 -8.87
N LEU A 137 12.70 2.08 -8.38
CA LEU A 137 11.75 2.96 -7.73
C LEU A 137 12.37 3.69 -6.53
N TYR A 138 13.14 2.97 -5.70
CA TYR A 138 13.83 3.56 -4.56
C TYR A 138 14.83 4.64 -5.01
N ARG A 139 15.51 4.43 -6.14
CA ARG A 139 16.41 5.43 -6.71
C ARG A 139 15.65 6.66 -7.18
N LYS A 140 14.51 6.49 -7.87
CA LYS A 140 13.60 7.59 -8.25
C LYS A 140 13.11 8.36 -7.04
N ARG A 141 12.74 7.67 -5.96
CA ARG A 141 12.41 8.30 -4.67
C ARG A 141 13.57 9.18 -4.17
N CYS A 142 14.80 8.67 -4.17
CA CYS A 142 15.94 9.47 -3.70
C CYS A 142 16.11 10.74 -4.54
N THR A 143 15.88 10.65 -5.86
CA THR A 143 15.85 11.82 -6.73
C THR A 143 14.82 12.85 -6.30
N VAL A 144 13.60 12.40 -5.97
CA VAL A 144 12.50 13.31 -5.59
C VAL A 144 12.68 13.90 -4.19
N LEU A 145 13.14 13.09 -3.22
CA LEU A 145 13.13 13.48 -1.81
C LEU A 145 14.41 14.13 -1.30
N HIS A 146 15.56 13.81 -1.90
CA HIS A 146 16.87 14.18 -1.35
C HIS A 146 17.67 15.11 -2.24
N ASN A 147 17.32 15.25 -3.52
CA ASN A 147 18.02 16.15 -4.43
C ASN A 147 17.30 17.50 -4.54
N SER A 148 17.95 18.43 -5.22
CA SER A 148 17.33 19.70 -5.60
C SER A 148 16.07 19.45 -6.43
N LYS A 149 15.03 20.23 -6.13
CA LYS A 149 13.73 20.17 -6.80
C LYS A 149 13.89 20.32 -8.31
N ALA A 150 13.33 19.36 -9.05
CA ALA A 150 13.18 19.48 -10.50
C ALA A 150 12.24 20.64 -10.86
N PRO A 151 12.52 21.39 -11.94
CA PRO A 151 11.58 22.38 -12.43
C PRO A 151 10.24 21.71 -12.78
N ILE A 152 9.17 22.45 -12.53
CA ILE A 152 7.80 22.02 -12.79
C ILE A 152 7.26 22.92 -13.89
N GLU A 153 6.58 22.31 -14.86
CA GLU A 153 5.96 23.03 -15.96
C GLU A 153 4.44 22.98 -15.84
N PHE A 154 3.79 24.06 -16.27
CA PHE A 154 2.34 24.13 -16.37
C PHE A 154 1.95 24.03 -17.83
N VAL A 155 1.25 22.96 -18.20
CA VAL A 155 0.79 22.72 -19.56
C VAL A 155 -0.73 22.68 -19.54
N ALA A 156 -1.37 23.64 -20.22
CA ALA A 156 -2.83 23.81 -20.20
C ALA A 156 -3.44 23.88 -18.78
N GLY A 157 -2.70 24.47 -17.83
CA GLY A 157 -3.11 24.63 -16.43
C GLY A 157 -2.91 23.41 -15.52
N ALA A 158 -2.47 22.28 -16.07
CA ALA A 158 -2.09 21.08 -15.33
C ALA A 158 -0.59 21.03 -15.02
N ILE A 159 -0.20 20.26 -14.00
CA ILE A 159 1.22 20.03 -13.67
C ILE A 159 1.83 18.96 -14.56
N ALA A 160 2.97 19.30 -15.16
CA ALA A 160 3.90 18.35 -15.72
C ALA A 160 5.25 18.39 -14.97
N ILE A 161 5.86 17.22 -14.82
CA ILE A 161 7.13 17.02 -14.12
C ILE A 161 8.18 16.45 -15.06
N LEU A 162 9.44 16.77 -14.78
CA LEU A 162 10.54 16.04 -15.35
C LEU A 162 10.65 14.66 -14.69
N LEU A 163 10.73 13.61 -15.51
CA LEU A 163 10.77 12.23 -15.01
C LEU A 163 11.97 12.01 -14.09
N PRO A 164 11.78 11.48 -12.86
CA PRO A 164 12.89 11.25 -11.94
C PRO A 164 13.76 10.06 -12.38
N GLY A 165 15.07 10.24 -12.20
CA GLY A 165 16.11 9.29 -12.52
C GLY A 165 16.06 7.96 -11.77
N GLY A 166 16.13 6.85 -12.52
CA GLY A 166 16.26 5.48 -12.00
C GLY A 166 17.68 5.05 -11.66
N ILE A 167 17.89 3.73 -11.52
CA ILE A 167 19.23 3.13 -11.32
C ILE A 167 20.11 3.32 -12.55
N THR A 168 19.51 3.13 -13.73
CA THR A 168 20.22 3.30 -14.99
C THR A 168 20.30 4.77 -15.30
N GLU A 169 21.50 5.29 -15.53
CA GLU A 169 21.65 6.67 -15.99
C GLU A 169 20.98 6.82 -17.35
N ASN A 170 20.02 7.73 -17.40
CA ASN A 170 19.29 8.11 -18.60
C ASN A 170 19.39 9.63 -18.74
N GLU A 171 19.96 10.08 -19.85
CA GLU A 171 20.11 11.50 -20.18
C GLU A 171 18.77 12.22 -20.24
N THR A 172 17.66 11.52 -20.46
CA THR A 172 16.32 12.10 -20.50
C THR A 172 15.60 12.11 -19.15
N GLU A 173 16.24 11.68 -18.06
CA GLU A 173 15.66 11.70 -16.71
C GLU A 173 16.35 12.74 -15.81
N TRP A 174 15.66 13.21 -14.78
CA TRP A 174 16.18 14.16 -13.80
C TRP A 174 17.09 13.48 -12.77
N HIS A 175 18.29 14.02 -12.55
CA HIS A 175 19.28 13.47 -11.61
C HIS A 175 19.89 14.58 -10.76
N LYS A 176 20.61 14.20 -9.69
CA LYS A 176 21.23 15.14 -8.74
C LYS A 176 22.22 16.12 -9.39
N ASP A 177 22.82 15.72 -10.51
CA ASP A 177 23.89 16.46 -11.17
C ASP A 177 23.34 17.40 -12.28
N LYS A 178 22.03 17.37 -12.54
CA LYS A 178 21.38 18.25 -13.52
C LYS A 178 21.05 19.62 -12.93
N LEU A 179 21.20 20.64 -13.77
CA LEU A 179 20.79 22.00 -13.49
C LEU A 179 19.46 22.30 -14.19
N TRP A 180 18.77 23.35 -13.74
CA TRP A 180 17.53 23.78 -14.40
C TRP A 180 17.74 24.18 -15.86
N SER A 181 18.96 24.60 -16.25
CA SER A 181 19.33 24.82 -17.65
C SER A 181 19.23 23.56 -18.53
N ASP A 182 19.26 22.38 -17.92
CA ASP A 182 19.24 21.08 -18.62
C ASP A 182 17.81 20.52 -18.75
N ALA A 183 16.79 21.25 -18.27
CA ALA A 183 15.40 20.82 -18.29
C ALA A 183 14.91 20.48 -19.70
N SER A 184 15.31 21.27 -20.71
CA SER A 184 14.94 21.08 -22.11
C SER A 184 15.40 19.74 -22.72
N ASN A 185 16.40 19.08 -22.11
CA ASN A 185 16.90 17.77 -22.53
C ASN A 185 16.26 16.61 -21.76
N THR A 186 15.27 16.89 -20.90
CA THR A 186 14.67 15.91 -19.98
C THR A 186 13.23 15.66 -20.40
N SER A 187 12.79 14.40 -20.34
CA SER A 187 11.42 14.01 -20.65
C SER A 187 10.45 14.60 -19.65
N LEU A 188 9.37 15.17 -20.18
CA LEU A 188 8.27 15.78 -19.44
C LEU A 188 7.04 14.85 -19.49
N GLU A 189 6.38 14.67 -18.37
CA GLU A 189 5.12 13.91 -18.27
C GLU A 189 4.16 14.59 -17.31
N PHE A 190 2.85 14.50 -17.57
CA PHE A 190 1.85 14.97 -16.60
C PHE A 190 1.95 14.17 -15.30
N ILE A 191 1.88 14.87 -14.17
CA ILE A 191 2.14 14.24 -12.87
C ILE A 191 1.16 13.12 -12.55
N ASN A 192 -0.12 13.24 -12.94
CA ASN A 192 -1.13 12.20 -12.76
C ASN A 192 -0.80 10.93 -13.55
N VAL A 193 -0.41 11.08 -14.83
CA VAL A 193 0.00 9.95 -15.69
C VAL A 193 1.21 9.24 -15.12
N TYR A 194 2.21 10.00 -14.67
CA TYR A 194 3.39 9.45 -14.01
C TYR A 194 3.03 8.67 -12.74
N LEU A 195 2.23 9.28 -11.84
CA LEU A 195 1.86 8.67 -10.57
C LEU A 195 1.03 7.40 -10.75
N GLU A 196 0.09 7.39 -11.70
CA GLU A 196 -0.71 6.22 -12.04
C GLU A 196 0.18 5.09 -12.59
N THR A 197 1.06 5.40 -13.54
CA THR A 197 1.98 4.43 -14.13
C THR A 197 2.92 3.85 -13.08
N ALA A 198 3.50 4.71 -12.24
CA ALA A 198 4.36 4.30 -11.13
C ALA A 198 3.59 3.43 -10.14
N PHE A 199 2.38 3.82 -9.74
CA PHE A 199 1.54 3.05 -8.82
C PHE A 199 1.26 1.65 -9.34
N ASN A 200 0.87 1.52 -10.61
CA ASN A 200 0.61 0.24 -11.25
C ASN A 200 1.86 -0.66 -11.28
N GLY A 201 3.03 -0.09 -11.58
CA GLY A 201 4.30 -0.81 -11.53
C GLY A 201 4.64 -1.30 -10.13
N ILE A 202 4.40 -0.47 -9.11
CA ILE A 202 4.65 -0.81 -7.70
C ILE A 202 3.73 -1.92 -7.22
N VAL A 203 2.43 -1.81 -7.46
CA VAL A 203 1.44 -2.83 -7.10
C VAL A 203 1.84 -4.18 -7.69
N THR A 204 2.18 -4.20 -8.98
CA THR A 204 2.62 -5.42 -9.68
C THR A 204 3.88 -6.01 -9.02
N THR A 205 4.86 -5.16 -8.73
CA THR A 205 6.14 -5.58 -8.14
C THR A 205 5.95 -6.13 -6.73
N VAL A 206 5.20 -5.42 -5.88
CA VAL A 206 4.88 -5.85 -4.52
C VAL A 206 4.13 -7.17 -4.54
N ASN A 207 3.14 -7.32 -5.43
CA ASN A 207 2.40 -8.56 -5.55
C ASN A 207 3.30 -9.74 -5.93
N ASN A 208 4.27 -9.53 -6.83
CA ASN A 208 5.26 -10.53 -7.19
C ASN A 208 6.15 -10.91 -6.00
N CYS A 209 6.62 -9.94 -5.21
CA CYS A 209 7.36 -10.20 -3.98
C CYS A 209 6.54 -11.06 -3.00
N LEU A 210 5.27 -10.72 -2.79
CA LEU A 210 4.37 -11.45 -1.89
C LEU A 210 4.08 -12.87 -2.40
N ASN A 211 3.84 -13.05 -3.70
CA ASN A 211 3.65 -14.39 -4.30
C ASN A 211 4.93 -15.25 -4.21
N ARG A 212 6.12 -14.66 -4.37
CA ARG A 212 7.40 -15.35 -4.15
C ARG A 212 7.58 -15.78 -2.70
N LEU A 213 7.29 -14.89 -1.74
CA LEU A 213 7.31 -15.21 -0.32
C LEU A 213 6.33 -16.35 0.02
N TYR A 214 5.10 -16.25 -0.51
CA TYR A 214 4.06 -17.26 -0.33
C TYR A 214 4.54 -18.65 -0.77
N SER A 215 4.95 -18.75 -2.03
CA SER A 215 5.38 -20.01 -2.66
C SER A 215 6.65 -20.60 -2.05
N THR A 216 7.61 -19.75 -1.66
CA THR A 216 8.93 -20.21 -1.19
C THR A 216 8.94 -20.57 0.29
N VAL A 217 8.16 -19.86 1.11
CA VAL A 217 8.27 -19.89 2.57
C VAL A 217 6.95 -20.20 3.25
N ILE A 218 5.89 -19.42 3.00
CA ILE A 218 4.64 -19.51 3.77
C ILE A 218 3.97 -20.86 3.59
N THR A 219 3.91 -21.39 2.37
CA THR A 219 3.37 -22.73 2.10
C THR A 219 4.10 -23.84 2.87
N LYS A 220 5.41 -23.73 3.04
CA LYS A 220 6.21 -24.68 3.82
C LYS A 220 5.93 -24.57 5.31
N ILE A 221 5.74 -23.35 5.83
CA ILE A 221 5.34 -23.13 7.23
C ILE A 221 3.98 -23.77 7.49
N ILE A 222 3.00 -23.51 6.63
CA ILE A 222 1.65 -24.09 6.74
C ILE A 222 1.68 -25.61 6.74
N ARG A 223 2.39 -26.22 5.78
CA ARG A 223 2.51 -27.68 5.68
C ARG A 223 3.23 -28.30 6.87
N SER A 224 4.33 -27.69 7.34
CA SER A 224 5.14 -28.24 8.43
C SER A 224 4.50 -28.07 9.81
N LYS A 225 3.61 -27.09 9.97
CA LYS A 225 2.96 -26.75 11.24
C LYS A 225 1.49 -27.17 11.29
N CYS A 226 0.99 -27.86 10.27
CA CYS A 226 -0.42 -28.26 10.13
C CYS A 226 -1.37 -27.10 10.45
N ILE A 227 -1.09 -25.92 9.89
CA ILE A 227 -1.90 -24.73 10.16
C ILE A 227 -3.24 -24.93 9.47
N ASP A 228 -4.26 -25.30 10.25
CA ASP A 228 -5.66 -25.27 9.83
C ASP A 228 -6.30 -24.03 10.47
N LEU A 229 -6.54 -23.00 9.65
CA LEU A 229 -7.26 -21.81 10.09
C LEU A 229 -8.75 -22.08 9.93
N GLU A 230 -9.36 -22.62 10.98
CA GLU A 230 -10.82 -22.70 11.07
C GLU A 230 -11.38 -21.26 11.15
N PRO A 231 -12.32 -20.88 10.25
CA PRO A 231 -13.02 -19.62 10.40
C PRO A 231 -13.74 -19.62 11.75
N VAL A 232 -13.57 -18.56 12.55
CA VAL A 232 -14.39 -18.39 13.75
C VAL A 232 -15.81 -18.16 13.24
N VAL A 233 -16.70 -19.12 13.50
CA VAL A 233 -18.12 -18.96 13.21
C VAL A 233 -18.63 -17.94 14.22
N ASP A 234 -18.87 -16.71 13.77
CA ASP A 234 -19.50 -15.68 14.58
C ASP A 234 -20.87 -16.18 15.06
N GLY A 235 -20.92 -16.60 16.32
CA GLY A 235 -22.14 -16.81 17.07
C GLY A 235 -22.74 -15.44 17.38
N TYR A 236 -23.39 -14.82 16.40
CA TYR A 236 -24.40 -13.81 16.69
C TYR A 236 -25.56 -14.53 17.39
N SER A 237 -25.49 -14.64 18.72
CA SER A 237 -26.69 -14.76 19.53
C SER A 237 -27.46 -13.47 19.33
N THR A 238 -28.44 -13.49 18.44
CA THR A 238 -29.54 -12.55 18.51
C THR A 238 -30.30 -12.90 19.79
N ASP A 239 -29.84 -12.37 20.91
CA ASP A 239 -30.64 -12.34 22.12
C ASP A 239 -31.91 -11.55 21.78
N THR A 240 -32.96 -12.35 21.61
CA THR A 240 -34.34 -11.94 21.49
C THR A 240 -34.63 -10.85 22.51
N LEU A 241 -34.98 -9.67 21.99
CA LEU A 241 -35.81 -8.69 22.69
C LEU A 241 -37.03 -9.44 23.25
N SER A 242 -36.98 -9.78 24.54
CA SER A 242 -38.11 -10.26 25.29
C SER A 242 -39.04 -9.06 25.50
N THR A 243 -40.11 -9.04 24.71
CA THR A 243 -41.29 -8.26 25.02
C THR A 243 -41.96 -8.86 26.27
N SER A 244 -41.62 -8.36 27.45
CA SER A 244 -42.57 -8.27 28.57
C SER A 244 -43.24 -6.90 28.45
N GLY A 245 -44.55 -6.78 28.22
CA GLY A 245 -45.61 -7.55 28.86
C GLY A 245 -46.01 -6.85 30.15
N VAL A 246 -46.60 -5.66 30.00
CA VAL A 246 -47.59 -4.97 30.86
C VAL A 246 -47.80 -5.49 32.29
N SER A 247 -47.62 -4.60 33.27
CA SER A 247 -48.54 -4.52 34.41
C SER A 247 -48.61 -3.09 34.94
N SER A 248 -49.72 -2.43 34.62
CA SER A 248 -50.24 -1.25 35.29
C SER A 248 -50.70 -1.60 36.71
N SER A 249 -50.24 -0.84 37.71
CA SER A 249 -50.88 -0.77 39.02
C SER A 249 -50.70 0.62 39.64
N SER A 250 -51.82 1.34 39.65
CA SER A 250 -52.29 2.35 40.61
C SER A 250 -51.44 2.63 41.86
N VAL A 251 -51.21 3.92 42.15
CA VAL A 251 -51.23 4.48 43.52
C VAL A 251 -51.62 5.97 43.44
N GLY A 252 -52.61 6.37 44.26
CA GLY A 252 -52.66 7.68 44.93
C GLY A 252 -53.19 8.86 44.14
#